data_AF-A0A9P3YU69-F1
#
_entry.id   AF-A0A9P3YU69-F1
#
_cell.length_a   1.000
_cell.length_b   1.000
_cell.length_c   1.000
_cell.angle_alpha   90.00
_cell.angle_beta   90.00
_cell.angle_gamma   90.00
#
_symmetry.space_group_name_H-M   'P 1'
#
loop_
_entity.id
_entity.type
_entity.pdbx_description
1 polymer ?
#
loop_
_entity_poly.entity_id
_entity_poly.type
_entity_poly.pdbx_seq_one_letter_code
_entity_poly.pdbx_strand_id
1 'polypeptide(L)'
;GSQYTSRSYSKRLKDNGIIQSMSRRGNCWDNAPIESFFSHFKSELIYLIDTTDPKEMISLINDYIYFYNNERIQLKNGMSPIEYRTHSE
;
A
#
# COMPACT_ATOMS: atom_id res chain seq x y z
N GLY A 1 9.34 6.13 11.05
CA GLY A 1 10.73 6.32 10.59
C GLY A 1 11.71 5.37 11.25
N SER A 2 11.82 5.39 12.58
CA SER A 2 12.80 4.62 13.36
C SER A 2 12.86 3.13 13.03
N GLN A 3 11.70 2.50 12.77
CA GLN A 3 11.62 1.08 12.37
C GLN A 3 12.40 0.80 11.08
N TYR A 4 12.22 1.66 10.07
CA TYR A 4 12.89 1.55 8.77
C TYR A 4 14.35 2.00 8.84
N THR A 5 14.75 2.83 9.81
CA THR A 5 16.16 3.23 9.99
C THR A 5 16.93 2.36 10.99
N SER A 6 16.32 1.28 11.49
CA SER A 6 16.94 0.40 12.48
C SER A 6 18.05 -0.45 11.84
N ARG A 7 19.11 -0.73 12.61
CA ARG A 7 20.23 -1.55 12.14
C ARG A 7 19.79 -2.96 11.74
N SER A 8 18.85 -3.54 12.49
CA SER A 8 18.29 -4.86 12.20
C SER A 8 17.56 -4.88 10.86
N TYR A 9 16.75 -3.87 10.58
CA TYR A 9 16.04 -3.75 9.31
C TYR A 9 17.00 -3.51 8.14
N SER A 10 17.94 -2.56 8.25
CA SER A 10 18.92 -2.30 7.20
C SER A 10 19.81 -3.52 6.90
N LYS A 11 20.18 -4.30 7.93
CA LYS A 11 20.89 -5.57 7.74
C LYS A 11 20.04 -6.56 6.95
N ARG A 12 18.78 -6.75 7.33
CA ARG A 12 17.85 -7.64 6.63
C ARG A 12 17.69 -7.26 5.15
N LEU A 13 17.57 -5.97 4.84
CA LEU A 13 17.49 -5.51 3.45
C LEU A 13 18.76 -5.87 2.66
N LYS A 14 19.94 -5.60 3.25
CA LYS A 14 21.24 -5.95 2.63
C LYS A 14 21.37 -7.45 2.38
N ASP A 15 20.99 -8.27 3.35
CA ASP A 15 21.05 -9.73 3.26
C ASP A 15 20.12 -10.29 2.16
N ASN A 16 19.09 -9.53 1.74
CA ASN A 16 18.17 -9.86 0.64
C ASN A 16 18.50 -9.12 -0.67
N GLY A 17 19.63 -8.39 -0.76
CA GLY A 17 20.00 -7.64 -1.97
C GLY A 17 19.12 -6.42 -2.26
N ILE A 18 18.36 -5.93 -1.27
CA ILE A 18 17.44 -4.80 -1.44
C ILE A 18 18.18 -3.50 -1.09
N ILE A 19 18.19 -2.56 -2.03
CA ILE A 19 18.72 -1.21 -1.80
C ILE A 19 17.66 -0.38 -1.08
N GLN A 20 18.02 0.13 0.10
CA GLN A 20 17.13 1.00 0.85
C GLN A 20 17.12 2.41 0.25
N SER A 21 15.94 2.88 -0.18
CA SER A 21 15.71 4.27 -0.59
C SER A 21 14.92 5.00 0.49
N MET A 22 15.50 6.05 1.08
CA MET A 22 14.84 6.88 2.08
C MET A 22 14.82 8.34 1.61
N SER A 23 13.64 8.90 1.47
CA SER A 23 13.46 10.32 1.16
C SER A 23 13.99 11.20 2.28
N ARG A 24 14.39 12.44 1.95
CA ARG A 24 14.72 13.44 2.96
C ARG A 24 13.49 13.71 3.84
N ARG A 25 13.73 14.05 5.10
CA ARG A 25 12.67 14.51 6.01
C ARG A 25 11.94 15.70 5.37
N GLY A 26 10.60 15.66 5.39
CA GLY A 26 9.76 16.69 4.80
C GLY A 26 9.40 16.49 3.32
N ASN A 27 9.85 15.40 2.67
CA ASN A 27 9.36 15.04 1.34
C ASN A 27 8.12 14.13 1.43
N CYS A 28 6.93 14.70 1.24
CA CYS A 28 5.67 13.94 1.26
C CYS A 28 5.32 13.29 -0.09
N TRP A 29 5.92 13.74 -1.20
CA TRP A 29 5.55 13.28 -2.54
C TRP A 29 5.77 11.77 -2.73
N ASP A 30 6.86 11.25 -2.18
CA ASP A 30 7.18 9.82 -2.25
C ASP A 30 6.20 8.98 -1.41
N ASN A 31 5.57 9.57 -0.40
CA ASN A 31 4.59 8.90 0.47
C ASN A 31 3.14 9.09 0.00
N ALA A 32 2.87 10.09 -0.85
CA ALA A 32 1.53 10.44 -1.29
C ALA A 32 0.75 9.27 -1.93
N PRO A 33 1.36 8.38 -2.76
CA PRO A 33 0.63 7.25 -3.32
C PRO A 33 0.10 6.27 -2.26
N ILE A 34 0.93 5.93 -1.27
CA ILE A 34 0.53 5.00 -0.21
C ILE A 34 -0.42 5.67 0.81
N GLU A 35 -0.26 6.97 1.07
CA GLU A 35 -1.22 7.74 1.87
C GLU A 35 -2.60 7.76 1.21
N SER A 36 -2.65 7.96 -0.12
CA SER A 36 -3.89 7.89 -0.89
C SER A 36 -4.56 6.52 -0.76
N PHE A 37 -3.81 5.42 -0.92
CA PHE A 37 -4.34 4.08 -0.70
C PHE A 37 -4.94 3.93 0.72
N PHE A 38 -4.23 4.35 1.76
CA PHE A 38 -4.71 4.23 3.14
C PHE A 38 -5.92 5.12 3.43
N SER A 39 -6.04 6.27 2.76
CA SER A 39 -7.23 7.11 2.85
C SER A 39 -8.46 6.35 2.37
N HIS A 40 -8.41 5.81 1.13
CA HIS A 40 -9.49 5.01 0.57
C HIS A 40 -9.80 3.77 1.42
N PHE A 41 -8.76 3.01 1.77
CA PHE A 41 -8.91 1.79 2.58
C PHE A 41 -9.63 2.03 3.90
N LYS A 42 -9.34 3.16 4.56
CA LYS A 42 -10.04 3.50 5.80
C LYS A 42 -11.50 3.89 5.56
N SER A 43 -11.75 4.79 4.61
CA SER A 43 -13.09 5.31 4.36
C SER A 43 -14.04 4.28 3.74
N GLU A 44 -13.52 3.36 2.94
CA GLU A 44 -14.31 2.42 2.17
C GLU A 44 -14.38 1.01 2.79
N LEU A 45 -13.50 0.70 3.76
CA LEU A 45 -13.56 -0.57 4.49
C LEU A 45 -13.57 -0.33 6.00
N ILE A 46 -12.48 0.17 6.57
CA ILE A 46 -12.28 0.15 8.04
C ILE A 46 -13.37 0.88 8.82
N TYR A 47 -13.88 1.99 8.29
CA TYR A 47 -14.94 2.75 8.95
C TYR A 47 -16.35 2.18 8.75
N LEU A 48 -16.50 1.18 7.87
CA LEU A 48 -17.81 0.59 7.52
C LEU A 48 -18.04 -0.79 8.13
N ILE A 49 -16.98 -1.45 8.60
CA ILE A 49 -17.05 -2.80 9.15
C ILE A 49 -17.24 -2.76 10.68
N ASP A 50 -18.07 -3.67 11.19
CA ASP A 50 -18.31 -3.86 12.63
C ASP A 50 -17.95 -5.30 13.04
N THR A 51 -16.70 -5.68 12.77
CA THR A 51 -16.15 -6.98 13.18
C THR A 51 -14.89 -6.80 14.02
N THR A 52 -14.81 -7.60 15.09
CA THR A 52 -13.62 -7.73 15.92
C THR A 52 -12.92 -9.08 15.70
N ASP A 53 -13.44 -9.94 14.83
CA ASP A 53 -12.80 -11.23 14.54
C ASP A 53 -11.56 -11.03 13.65
N PRO A 54 -10.37 -11.43 14.10
CA PRO A 54 -9.15 -11.28 13.31
C PRO A 54 -9.20 -12.02 11.98
N LYS A 55 -9.88 -13.18 11.90
CA LYS A 55 -9.93 -13.95 10.65
C LYS A 55 -10.80 -13.26 9.61
N GLU A 56 -11.99 -12.83 10.01
CA GLU A 56 -12.87 -12.02 9.15
C GLU A 56 -12.17 -10.73 8.70
N MET A 57 -11.53 -10.00 9.62
CA MET A 57 -10.76 -8.80 9.29
C MET A 57 -9.68 -9.09 8.24
N ILE A 58 -8.89 -10.17 8.38
CA ILE A 58 -7.87 -10.55 7.40
C ILE A 58 -8.51 -10.83 6.03
N SER A 59 -9.66 -11.53 5.98
CA SER A 59 -10.37 -11.79 4.73
C SER A 59 -10.77 -10.50 4.04
N LEU A 60 -11.45 -9.61 4.77
CA LEU A 60 -11.91 -8.32 4.25
C LEU A 60 -10.76 -7.45 3.72
N ILE A 61 -9.61 -7.47 4.41
CA ILE A 61 -8.42 -6.75 3.97
C ILE A 61 -7.88 -7.34 2.65
N ASN A 62 -7.83 -8.66 2.53
CA ASN A 62 -7.38 -9.32 1.30
C ASN A 62 -8.31 -9.00 0.13
N ASP A 63 -9.63 -9.08 0.34
CA ASP A 63 -10.63 -8.79 -0.67
C ASP A 63 -10.54 -7.33 -1.13
N TYR A 64 -10.37 -6.39 -0.20
CA TYR A 64 -10.19 -4.99 -0.54
C TYR A 64 -8.89 -4.72 -1.32
N ILE A 65 -7.77 -5.37 -0.95
CA ILE A 65 -6.51 -5.24 -1.68
C ILE A 65 -6.66 -5.79 -3.11
N TYR A 66 -7.39 -6.90 -3.28
CA TYR A 66 -7.69 -7.45 -4.60
C TYR A 66 -8.51 -6.46 -5.43
N PHE A 67 -9.63 -5.98 -4.88
CA PHE A 67 -10.47 -4.95 -5.52
C PHE A 67 -9.67 -3.72 -5.92
N TYR A 68 -8.87 -3.16 -5.00
CA TYR A 68 -8.11 -1.94 -5.25
C TYR A 68 -7.13 -2.10 -6.43
N ASN A 69 -6.48 -3.26 -6.56
CA ASN A 69 -5.46 -3.47 -7.59
C ASN A 69 -6.02 -3.96 -8.93
N ASN A 70 -7.11 -4.74 -8.92
CA ASN A 70 -7.62 -5.42 -10.11
C ASN A 70 -8.86 -4.76 -10.71
N GLU A 71 -9.70 -4.13 -9.88
CA GLU A 71 -11.05 -3.70 -10.28
C GLU A 71 -11.26 -2.18 -10.18
N ARG A 72 -10.61 -1.51 -9.23
CA ARG A 72 -10.76 -0.05 -9.06
C ARG A 72 -10.22 0.70 -10.27
N ILE A 73 -11.12 1.33 -11.02
CA ILE A 73 -10.76 2.27 -12.07
C ILE A 73 -10.18 3.56 -11.48
N GLN A 74 -8.95 3.90 -11.85
CA GLN A 74 -8.34 5.18 -11.51
C GLN A 74 -8.75 6.23 -12.54
N LEU A 75 -9.41 7.31 -12.10
CA LEU A 75 -9.97 8.33 -13.00
C LEU A 75 -8.95 8.94 -13.97
N LYS A 76 -7.67 9.01 -13.57
CA LYS A 76 -6.61 9.62 -14.37
C LYS A 76 -6.29 8.83 -15.66
N ASN A 77 -6.38 7.50 -15.61
CA ASN A 77 -5.97 6.61 -16.71
C ASN A 77 -7.12 5.74 -17.24
N GLY A 78 -8.26 5.70 -16.55
CA GLY A 78 -9.42 4.88 -16.93
C GLY A 78 -9.19 3.38 -16.77
N MET A 79 -8.19 2.96 -15.98
CA MET A 79 -7.76 1.57 -15.83
C MET A 79 -7.56 1.21 -14.35
N SER A 80 -7.60 -0.07 -14.02
CA SER A 80 -7.12 -0.56 -12.73
C SER A 80 -5.60 -0.43 -12.58
N PRO A 81 -5.05 -0.42 -11.36
CA PRO A 81 -3.60 -0.38 -11.17
C PRO A 81 -2.84 -1.48 -11.91
N ILE A 82 -3.38 -2.70 -11.95
CA ILE A 82 -2.75 -3.81 -12.68
C ILE A 82 -2.87 -3.61 -14.19
N GLU A 83 -4.02 -3.20 -14.71
CA GLU A 83 -4.20 -2.92 -16.14
C GLU A 83 -3.26 -1.81 -16.62
N TYR A 84 -3.13 -0.74 -15.84
CA TYR A 84 -2.21 0.34 -16.16
C TYR A 84 -0.75 -0.15 -16.20
N ARG A 85 -0.38 -1.06 -15.30
CA ARG A 85 0.96 -1.65 -15.26
C ARG A 85 1.24 -2.49 -16.50
N THR A 86 0.33 -3.37 -16.88
CA THR A 86 0.49 -4.26 -18.04
C THR A 86 0.36 -3.53 -19.38
N HIS A 87 -0.36 -2.41 -19.44
CA HIS A 87 -0.46 -1.58 -20.63
C HIS A 87 0.77 -0.68 -20.87
N SER A 88 1.50 -0.34 -19.79
CA SER A 88 2.67 0.55 -19.84
C SER A 88 4.01 -0.20 -19.95
N GLU A 89 3.99 -1.53 -19.91
CA GLU A 89 5.13 -2.43 -20.16
C GLU A 89 5.18 -2.84 -21.63
#